data_AF-A0A524KCJ3-F1
#
_entry.id   AF-A0A524KCJ3-F1
#
_cell.length_a   1.000
_cell.length_b   1.000
_cell.length_c   1.000
_cell.angle_alpha   90.00
_cell.angle_beta   90.00
_cell.angle_gamma   90.00
#
_symmetry.space_group_name_H-M   'P 1'
#
loop_
_entity.id
_entity.type
_entity.pdbx_description
1 polymer ?
#
loop_
_entity_poly.entity_id
_entity_poly.type
_entity_poly.pdbx_seq_one_letter_code
_entity_poly.pdbx_strand_id
1 'polypeptide(L)'
;AGGEDYPWRDWVPPRCHHPLRRGDRLYVSYWHHGFFILDIADMAKPTLISSGNTSASFPHPTHTCLVVPEPLKGRRIMVVADEDVAKLYPAAPAFTWIYDITEERYPVPIATFQVDGIDRDGSPQPAMTGCHQPSERFHGTLIPFAWFAQGLRILDIADPFQPREVAHFVPDAPAGSERASSNDVTIDSRGLIYLIDRQRGVDIIETSVF
;
A
#
# COMPACT_ATOMS: atom_id res chain seq x y z
N ALA A 1 18.88 -17.93 15.40
CA ALA A 1 17.60 -17.30 15.05
C ALA A 1 16.50 -17.91 15.91
N GLY A 2 15.77 -17.08 16.66
CA GLY A 2 14.43 -17.28 17.27
C GLY A 2 14.07 -18.51 18.11
N GLY A 3 14.40 -19.74 17.69
CA GLY A 3 13.94 -20.97 18.36
C GLY A 3 12.44 -21.27 18.24
N GLU A 4 11.67 -20.40 17.56
CA GLU A 4 10.25 -20.60 17.30
C GLU A 4 10.04 -21.52 16.09
N ASP A 5 9.00 -22.36 16.16
CA ASP A 5 8.59 -23.19 15.03
C ASP A 5 8.19 -22.31 13.85
N TYR A 6 8.79 -22.55 12.68
CA TYR A 6 8.47 -21.81 11.46
C TYR A 6 7.09 -22.26 10.94
N PRO A 7 6.03 -21.46 11.09
CA PRO A 7 4.66 -21.91 10.88
C PRO A 7 4.27 -21.97 9.40
N TRP A 8 5.19 -21.60 8.49
CA TRP A 8 4.92 -21.39 7.07
C TRP A 8 5.67 -22.36 6.15
N ARG A 9 6.00 -23.58 6.62
CA ARG A 9 6.77 -24.56 5.84
C ARG A 9 6.14 -24.91 4.49
N ASP A 10 4.81 -24.90 4.42
CA ASP A 10 4.03 -25.23 3.22
C ASP A 10 3.50 -23.97 2.49
N TRP A 11 4.14 -22.81 2.72
CA TRP A 11 3.77 -21.53 2.12
C TRP A 11 4.96 -20.84 1.45
N VAL A 12 4.71 -19.72 0.76
CA VAL A 12 5.78 -18.95 0.12
C VAL A 12 6.76 -18.41 1.17
N PRO A 13 8.09 -18.36 0.90
CA PRO A 13 9.05 -17.82 1.86
C PRO A 13 8.76 -16.35 2.23
N PRO A 14 8.87 -15.96 3.51
CA PRO A 14 8.62 -14.60 3.95
C PRO A 14 9.67 -13.67 3.37
N ARG A 15 9.19 -12.57 2.79
CA ARG A 15 10.01 -11.50 2.28
C ARG A 15 9.55 -10.19 2.90
N CYS A 16 10.33 -9.70 3.86
CA CYS A 16 10.15 -8.36 4.41
C CYS A 16 10.28 -7.37 3.26
N HIS A 17 9.26 -6.53 3.09
CA HIS A 17 9.23 -5.59 1.98
C HIS A 17 9.56 -4.17 2.44
N HIS A 18 8.78 -3.64 3.38
CA HIS A 18 8.86 -2.22 3.69
C HIS A 18 8.58 -1.94 5.19
N PRO A 19 9.62 -1.65 6.00
CA PRO A 19 9.46 -1.29 7.41
C PRO A 19 9.33 0.23 7.60
N LEU A 20 8.17 0.70 8.07
CA LEU A 20 7.92 2.11 8.40
C LEU A 20 7.96 2.36 9.89
N ARG A 21 8.84 3.25 10.32
CA ARG A 21 8.99 3.62 11.73
C ARG A 21 8.12 4.82 12.08
N ARG A 22 7.41 4.73 13.21
CA ARG A 22 6.71 5.85 13.84
C ARG A 22 6.93 5.85 15.35
N GLY A 23 7.81 6.72 15.83
CA GLY A 23 8.23 6.71 17.24
C GLY A 23 8.84 5.36 17.63
N ASP A 24 8.26 4.72 18.65
CA ASP A 24 8.63 3.39 19.16
C ASP A 24 7.79 2.25 18.56
N ARG A 25 7.24 2.47 17.36
CA ARG A 25 6.53 1.48 16.58
C ARG A 25 7.22 1.25 15.24
N LEU A 26 7.20 0.00 14.78
CA LEU A 26 7.58 -0.39 13.43
C LEU A 26 6.41 -1.13 12.78
N TYR A 27 5.94 -0.61 11.64
CA TYR A 27 4.87 -1.18 10.84
C TYR A 27 5.52 -1.82 9.62
N VAL A 28 5.49 -3.15 9.55
CA VAL A 28 6.27 -3.93 8.59
C VAL A 28 5.35 -4.75 7.72
N SER A 29 5.53 -4.64 6.41
CA SER A 29 4.90 -5.51 5.42
C SER A 29 5.79 -6.70 5.08
N TYR A 30 5.19 -7.88 4.97
CA TYR A 30 5.81 -9.05 4.38
C TYR A 30 4.95 -9.56 3.24
N TRP A 31 5.57 -9.74 2.08
CA TRP A 31 4.90 -10.31 0.91
C TRP A 31 4.25 -11.65 1.27
N HIS A 32 2.93 -11.75 1.11
CA HIS A 32 2.10 -12.93 1.40
C HIS A 32 2.04 -13.42 2.86
N HIS A 33 2.68 -12.69 3.79
CA HIS A 33 2.63 -12.95 5.23
C HIS A 33 1.92 -11.83 6.01
N GLY A 34 1.43 -10.80 5.29
CA GLY A 34 0.64 -9.72 5.87
C GLY A 34 1.48 -8.62 6.49
N PHE A 35 0.87 -7.89 7.43
CA PHE A 35 1.51 -6.83 8.18
C PHE A 35 1.84 -7.25 9.62
N PHE A 36 2.83 -6.59 10.21
CA PHE A 36 3.24 -6.73 11.60
C PHE A 36 3.40 -5.34 12.21
N ILE A 37 2.84 -5.16 13.41
CA ILE A 37 3.06 -3.98 14.25
C ILE A 37 3.98 -4.42 15.39
N LEU A 38 5.16 -3.82 15.46
CA LEU A 38 6.18 -4.15 16.45
C LEU A 38 6.38 -2.98 17.41
N ASP A 39 6.53 -3.28 18.70
CA ASP A 39 7.13 -2.37 19.67
C ASP A 39 8.66 -2.42 19.50
N ILE A 40 9.26 -1.25 19.30
CA ILE A 40 10.70 -1.08 19.14
C ILE A 40 11.28 -0.04 20.13
N ALA A 41 10.66 0.13 21.30
CA ALA A 41 11.21 0.95 22.39
C ALA A 41 12.64 0.50 22.76
N ASP A 42 12.90 -0.81 22.68
CA ASP A 42 14.25 -1.37 22.56
C ASP A 42 14.45 -1.90 21.12
N MET A 43 15.16 -1.13 20.29
CA MET A 43 15.43 -1.50 18.90
C MET A 43 16.27 -2.78 18.75
N ALA A 44 17.02 -3.18 19.78
CA ALA A 44 17.78 -4.43 19.77
C ALA A 44 16.90 -5.65 20.06
N LYS A 45 15.67 -5.43 20.59
CA LYS A 45 14.73 -6.48 20.96
C LYS A 45 13.28 -6.10 20.57
N PRO A 46 12.96 -6.02 19.26
CA PRO A 46 11.59 -5.80 18.83
C PRO A 46 10.63 -6.85 19.39
N THR A 47 9.43 -6.43 19.78
CA THR A 47 8.38 -7.35 20.25
C THR A 47 7.11 -7.18 19.44
N LEU A 48 6.42 -8.28 19.16
CA LEU A 48 5.18 -8.26 18.39
C LEU A 48 4.04 -7.66 19.22
N ILE A 49 3.36 -6.65 18.68
CA ILE A 49 2.09 -6.14 19.24
C ILE A 49 0.93 -6.87 18.59
N SER A 50 0.88 -6.88 17.26
CA SER A 50 -0.14 -7.57 16.48
C SER A 50 0.32 -7.81 15.04
N SER A 51 -0.39 -8.68 14.35
CA SER A 51 -0.19 -8.98 12.94
C SER A 51 -1.52 -9.33 12.28
N GLY A 52 -1.62 -9.15 10.97
CA GLY A 52 -2.77 -9.56 10.19
C GLY A 52 -2.33 -10.02 8.81
N ASN A 53 -2.88 -11.13 8.32
CA ASN A 53 -2.57 -11.68 7.01
C ASN A 53 -3.85 -11.92 6.22
N THR A 54 -4.02 -11.18 5.12
CA THR A 54 -5.14 -11.30 4.18
C THR A 54 -4.79 -12.14 2.96
N SER A 55 -3.51 -12.53 2.80
CA SER A 55 -2.98 -13.05 1.54
C SER A 55 -3.52 -14.41 1.13
N ALA A 56 -4.08 -15.18 2.06
CA ALA A 56 -4.77 -16.43 1.75
C ALA A 56 -6.11 -16.20 1.01
N SER A 57 -6.77 -15.06 1.24
CA SER A 57 -8.03 -14.69 0.58
C SER A 57 -7.81 -13.71 -0.58
N PHE A 58 -6.82 -12.83 -0.45
CA PHE A 58 -6.44 -11.83 -1.44
C PHE A 58 -5.00 -12.10 -1.85
N PRO A 59 -4.72 -12.78 -2.98
CA PRO A 59 -3.44 -13.45 -3.24
C PRO A 59 -2.25 -12.54 -3.51
N HIS A 60 -2.38 -11.26 -3.18
CA HIS A 60 -1.42 -10.21 -3.43
C HIS A 60 -0.40 -10.14 -2.28
N PRO A 61 0.84 -9.77 -2.57
CA PRO A 61 1.80 -9.39 -1.55
C PRO A 61 1.37 -8.12 -0.82
N THR A 62 1.32 -8.18 0.51
CA THR A 62 1.26 -6.96 1.34
C THR A 62 2.57 -6.19 1.20
N HIS A 63 2.48 -4.93 0.76
CA HIS A 63 3.62 -4.17 0.25
C HIS A 63 4.00 -2.97 1.13
N THR A 64 3.04 -2.12 1.51
CA THR A 64 3.29 -0.93 2.35
C THR A 64 2.28 -0.86 3.48
N CYS A 65 2.73 -0.54 4.70
CA CYS A 65 1.87 -0.30 5.87
C CYS A 65 2.05 1.15 6.36
N LEU A 66 1.43 2.10 5.65
CA LEU A 66 1.60 3.53 5.87
C LEU A 66 0.68 4.02 6.99
N VAL A 67 1.25 4.50 8.10
CA VAL A 67 0.47 5.08 9.19
C VAL A 67 0.21 6.55 8.95
N VAL A 68 -1.06 6.96 9.09
CA VAL A 68 -1.45 8.37 9.00
C VAL A 68 -0.94 9.11 10.24
N PRO A 69 -0.21 10.23 10.08
CA PRO A 69 0.32 11.00 11.21
C PRO A 69 -0.79 11.49 12.15
N GLU A 70 -1.77 12.19 11.62
CA GLU A 70 -2.83 12.76 12.45
C GLU A 70 -4.03 11.83 12.57
N PRO A 71 -4.71 11.79 13.73
CA PRO A 71 -5.94 11.03 13.88
C PRO A 71 -7.02 11.52 12.91
N LEU A 72 -7.68 10.59 12.22
CA LEU A 72 -8.82 10.89 11.34
C LEU A 72 -10.10 10.49 12.04
N LYS A 73 -11.02 11.45 12.22
CA LYS A 73 -12.25 11.28 13.02
C LYS A 73 -11.99 10.66 14.40
N GLY A 74 -10.88 11.04 15.05
CA GLY A 74 -10.47 10.54 16.37
C GLY A 74 -9.83 9.15 16.36
N ARG A 75 -9.46 8.61 15.20
CA ARG A 75 -8.91 7.26 15.04
C ARG A 75 -7.49 7.29 14.52
N ARG A 76 -6.66 6.35 14.97
CA ARG A 76 -5.35 6.11 14.34
C ARG A 76 -5.57 5.21 13.13
N ILE A 77 -5.13 5.67 11.96
CA ILE A 77 -5.38 4.99 10.69
C ILE A 77 -4.07 4.47 10.10
N MET A 78 -4.14 3.27 9.53
CA MET A 78 -3.07 2.67 8.72
C MET A 78 -3.63 2.32 7.34
N VAL A 79 -2.95 2.77 6.31
CA VAL A 79 -3.22 2.44 4.91
C VAL A 79 -2.30 1.30 4.51
N VAL A 80 -2.89 0.17 4.11
CA VAL A 80 -2.11 -1.01 3.71
C VAL A 80 -2.29 -1.23 2.22
N ALA A 81 -1.22 -1.04 1.46
CA ALA A 81 -1.23 -1.32 0.03
C ALA A 81 -0.80 -2.78 -0.21
N ASP A 82 -1.66 -3.53 -0.88
CA ASP A 82 -1.25 -4.77 -1.53
C ASP A 82 -0.75 -4.44 -2.94
N GLU A 83 0.33 -5.10 -3.36
CA GLU A 83 0.94 -4.87 -4.68
C GLU A 83 0.39 -5.85 -5.72
N ASP A 84 0.08 -5.37 -6.92
CA ASP A 84 -0.45 -6.22 -8.00
C ASP A 84 0.62 -7.03 -8.74
N VAL A 85 1.50 -7.72 -8.00
CA VAL A 85 2.54 -8.59 -8.54
C VAL A 85 2.53 -9.95 -7.85
N ALA A 86 3.25 -10.93 -8.42
CA ALA A 86 3.53 -12.22 -7.79
C ALA A 86 2.31 -12.90 -7.12
N LYS A 87 1.12 -12.80 -7.75
CA LYS A 87 -0.12 -13.36 -7.20
C LYS A 87 0.04 -14.86 -6.94
N LEU A 88 -0.42 -15.33 -5.77
CA LEU A 88 -0.39 -16.76 -5.42
C LEU A 88 -1.25 -17.62 -6.34
N TYR A 89 -2.33 -17.04 -6.88
CA TYR A 89 -3.20 -17.64 -7.88
C TYR A 89 -3.77 -16.54 -8.80
N PRO A 90 -4.26 -16.88 -10.01
CA PRO A 90 -4.93 -15.93 -10.88
C PRO A 90 -6.10 -15.25 -10.16
N ALA A 91 -6.11 -13.93 -10.10
CA ALA A 91 -7.12 -13.14 -9.40
C ALA A 91 -7.23 -11.72 -9.96
N ALA A 92 -8.29 -11.02 -9.54
CA ALA A 92 -8.52 -9.60 -9.81
C ALA A 92 -7.31 -8.72 -9.40
N PRO A 93 -7.26 -7.44 -9.79
CA PRO A 93 -6.15 -6.56 -9.41
C PRO A 93 -6.07 -6.29 -7.90
N ALA A 94 -4.86 -6.11 -7.39
CA ALA A 94 -4.65 -5.65 -6.01
C ALA A 94 -5.25 -4.25 -5.76
N PHE A 95 -5.49 -3.94 -4.50
CA PHE A 95 -6.11 -2.70 -4.02
C PHE A 95 -5.46 -2.25 -2.70
N THR A 96 -5.92 -1.13 -2.15
CA THR A 96 -5.46 -0.67 -0.82
C THR A 96 -6.55 -0.84 0.23
N TRP A 97 -6.13 -1.18 1.44
CA TRP A 97 -6.95 -1.30 2.63
C TRP A 97 -6.80 -0.05 3.51
N ILE A 98 -7.85 0.26 4.28
CA ILE A 98 -7.83 1.21 5.38
C ILE A 98 -8.12 0.45 6.68
N TYR A 99 -7.18 0.51 7.62
CA TYR A 99 -7.28 -0.11 8.94
C TYR A 99 -7.42 0.95 10.03
N ASP A 100 -8.33 0.72 10.98
CA ASP A 100 -8.31 1.38 12.29
C ASP A 100 -7.32 0.64 13.21
N ILE A 101 -6.30 1.35 13.68
CA ILE A 101 -5.27 0.88 14.62
C ILE A 101 -5.30 1.68 15.93
N THR A 102 -6.46 2.24 16.29
CA THR A 102 -6.67 2.94 17.58
C THR A 102 -6.47 2.00 18.77
N GLU A 103 -6.72 0.71 18.59
CA GLU A 103 -6.23 -0.35 19.47
C GLU A 103 -5.27 -1.22 18.66
N GLU A 104 -3.96 -1.00 18.83
CA GLU A 104 -2.93 -1.63 17.99
C GLU A 104 -2.88 -3.15 18.18
N ARG A 105 -3.42 -3.68 19.29
CA ARG A 105 -3.53 -5.12 19.51
C ARG A 105 -4.63 -5.77 18.67
N TYR A 106 -5.59 -4.99 18.18
CA TYR A 106 -6.71 -5.45 17.38
C TYR A 106 -6.97 -4.54 16.16
N PRO A 107 -6.05 -4.51 15.17
CA PRO A 107 -6.30 -3.76 13.94
C PRO A 107 -7.57 -4.26 13.23
N VAL A 108 -8.43 -3.33 12.81
CA VAL A 108 -9.69 -3.66 12.13
C VAL A 108 -9.69 -3.04 10.73
N PRO A 109 -9.87 -3.83 9.64
CA PRO A 109 -10.10 -3.26 8.32
C PRO A 109 -11.48 -2.60 8.30
N ILE A 110 -11.53 -1.32 7.91
CA ILE A 110 -12.76 -0.52 7.91
C ILE A 110 -13.20 -0.06 6.51
N ALA A 111 -12.28 -0.05 5.55
CA ALA A 111 -12.58 0.25 4.15
C ALA A 111 -11.51 -0.31 3.22
N THR A 112 -11.81 -0.30 1.92
CA THR A 112 -10.87 -0.54 0.83
C THR A 112 -11.06 0.53 -0.23
N PHE A 113 -10.07 0.72 -1.10
CA PHE A 113 -10.21 1.51 -2.32
C PHE A 113 -9.61 0.74 -3.50
N GLN A 114 -10.35 0.70 -4.61
CA GLN A 114 -9.95 0.12 -5.89
C GLN A 114 -10.29 1.13 -7.00
N VAL A 115 -9.45 1.24 -8.03
CA VAL A 115 -9.73 2.08 -9.20
C VAL A 115 -10.93 1.51 -9.96
N ASP A 116 -11.89 2.37 -10.32
CA ASP A 116 -13.11 1.95 -11.00
C ASP A 116 -12.83 1.25 -12.34
N GLY A 117 -13.55 0.16 -12.60
CA GLY A 117 -13.55 -0.53 -13.89
C GLY A 117 -12.39 -1.49 -14.16
N ILE A 118 -11.43 -1.63 -13.23
CA ILE A 118 -10.33 -2.61 -13.35
C ILE A 118 -10.68 -3.98 -12.75
N ASP A 119 -11.61 -4.03 -11.80
CA ASP A 119 -12.26 -5.25 -11.31
C ASP A 119 -13.74 -5.23 -11.71
N ARG A 120 -14.06 -5.82 -12.86
CA ARG A 120 -15.42 -5.73 -13.45
C ARG A 120 -16.34 -6.83 -12.94
N ASP A 121 -15.79 -8.00 -12.68
CA ASP A 121 -16.52 -9.24 -12.41
C ASP A 121 -15.72 -10.22 -11.53
N GLY A 122 -14.62 -9.79 -10.91
CA GLY A 122 -13.72 -10.65 -10.15
C GLY A 122 -12.80 -11.53 -10.99
N SER A 123 -12.81 -11.40 -12.33
CA SER A 123 -11.95 -12.21 -13.19
C SER A 123 -10.47 -11.89 -13.04
N PRO A 124 -9.57 -12.88 -13.27
CA PRO A 124 -8.14 -12.64 -13.25
C PRO A 124 -7.69 -11.57 -14.24
N GLN A 125 -6.89 -10.62 -13.75
CA GLN A 125 -6.27 -9.57 -14.57
C GLN A 125 -4.75 -9.73 -14.61
N PRO A 126 -4.08 -9.27 -15.69
CA PRO A 126 -2.62 -9.27 -15.78
C PRO A 126 -1.97 -8.63 -14.56
N ALA A 127 -0.76 -9.06 -14.20
CA ALA A 127 0.02 -8.38 -13.17
C ALA A 127 0.28 -6.91 -13.56
N MET A 128 0.58 -6.08 -12.55
CA MET A 128 0.81 -4.66 -12.68
C MET A 128 -0.38 -3.91 -13.30
N THR A 129 -1.60 -4.38 -13.03
CA THR A 129 -2.85 -3.69 -13.37
C THR A 129 -3.34 -2.84 -12.20
N GLY A 130 -3.14 -3.33 -10.98
CA GLY A 130 -3.69 -2.79 -9.73
C GLY A 130 -2.71 -1.95 -8.91
N CYS A 131 -3.01 -1.87 -7.62
CA CYS A 131 -2.28 -1.05 -6.64
C CYS A 131 -0.80 -1.44 -6.54
N HIS A 132 0.04 -0.49 -6.11
CA HIS A 132 1.43 -0.74 -5.77
C HIS A 132 1.83 -0.04 -4.47
N GLN A 133 2.03 1.28 -4.51
CA GLN A 133 2.57 1.98 -3.35
C GLN A 133 2.04 3.40 -3.15
N PRO A 134 1.66 3.77 -1.92
CA PRO A 134 1.43 5.15 -1.55
C PRO A 134 2.76 5.90 -1.37
N SER A 135 2.74 7.21 -1.58
CA SER A 135 3.80 8.09 -1.15
C SER A 135 3.84 8.16 0.38
N GLU A 136 5.02 7.93 0.96
CA GLU A 136 5.27 8.11 2.39
C GLU A 136 5.19 9.59 2.82
N ARG A 137 5.30 10.50 1.85
CA ARG A 137 5.13 11.94 2.04
C ARG A 137 3.80 12.37 1.47
N PHE A 138 3.00 13.07 2.25
CA PHE A 138 1.69 13.55 1.80
C PHE A 138 1.23 14.72 2.65
N HIS A 139 0.22 15.45 2.17
CA HIS A 139 -0.33 16.62 2.84
C HIS A 139 -1.75 16.34 3.34
N GLY A 140 -1.96 16.56 4.64
CA GLY A 140 -3.26 16.36 5.27
C GLY A 140 -3.76 14.92 5.09
N THR A 141 -4.84 14.77 4.34
CA THR A 141 -5.52 13.49 4.09
C THR A 141 -5.39 13.01 2.64
N LEU A 142 -4.62 13.72 1.80
CA LEU A 142 -4.48 13.44 0.39
C LEU A 142 -3.20 12.64 0.14
N ILE A 143 -3.34 11.36 -0.19
CA ILE A 143 -2.22 10.44 -0.40
C ILE A 143 -2.06 10.15 -1.89
N PRO A 144 -0.93 10.55 -2.51
CA PRO A 144 -0.53 10.07 -3.84
C PRO A 144 -0.21 8.57 -3.81
N PHE A 145 -0.62 7.84 -4.83
CA PHE A 145 -0.34 6.42 -5.05
C PHE A 145 0.19 6.20 -6.46
N ALA A 146 1.23 5.38 -6.58
CA ALA A 146 1.55 4.70 -7.81
C ALA A 146 0.66 3.45 -7.93
N TRP A 147 -0.03 3.32 -9.05
CA TRP A 147 -0.99 2.26 -9.33
C TRP A 147 -0.68 1.56 -10.66
N PHE A 148 0.58 1.21 -10.90
CA PHE A 148 1.07 0.56 -12.12
C PHE A 148 0.42 1.07 -13.42
N ALA A 149 -0.36 0.23 -14.12
CA ALA A 149 -1.02 0.57 -15.38
C ALA A 149 -2.11 1.67 -15.24
N GLN A 150 -2.49 2.01 -14.02
CA GLN A 150 -3.43 3.08 -13.69
C GLN A 150 -2.73 4.38 -13.28
N GLY A 151 -1.41 4.49 -13.42
CA GLY A 151 -0.71 5.76 -13.23
C GLY A 151 -0.65 6.24 -11.78
N LEU A 152 -0.68 7.57 -11.62
CA LEU A 152 -0.85 8.27 -10.36
C LEU A 152 -2.34 8.32 -9.98
N ARG A 153 -2.65 7.93 -8.74
CA ARG A 153 -3.94 8.17 -8.09
C ARG A 153 -3.75 9.06 -6.86
N ILE A 154 -4.61 10.03 -6.62
CA ILE A 154 -4.60 10.82 -5.38
C ILE A 154 -5.87 10.48 -4.59
N LEU A 155 -5.69 9.86 -3.44
CA LEU A 155 -6.80 9.44 -2.58
C LEU A 155 -6.96 10.42 -1.41
N ASP A 156 -8.17 10.92 -1.21
CA ASP A 156 -8.56 11.58 0.03
C ASP A 156 -9.11 10.55 1.02
N ILE A 157 -8.47 10.44 2.17
CA ILE A 157 -8.84 9.53 3.25
C ILE A 157 -9.45 10.25 4.46
N ALA A 158 -9.84 11.53 4.35
CA ALA A 158 -10.40 12.32 5.45
C ALA A 158 -11.58 11.61 6.14
N ASP A 159 -12.41 10.92 5.36
CA ASP A 159 -13.30 9.90 5.87
C ASP A 159 -12.67 8.51 5.71
N PRO A 160 -12.10 7.92 6.78
CA PRO A 160 -11.42 6.63 6.66
C PRO A 160 -12.38 5.46 6.39
N PHE A 161 -13.70 5.67 6.48
CA PHE A 161 -14.71 4.69 6.11
C PHE A 161 -15.11 4.77 4.62
N GLN A 162 -14.76 5.86 3.94
CA GLN A 162 -15.11 6.11 2.54
C GLN A 162 -13.95 6.84 1.82
N PRO A 163 -12.79 6.18 1.63
CA PRO A 163 -11.70 6.75 0.86
C PRO A 163 -12.17 7.03 -0.57
N ARG A 164 -11.77 8.17 -1.13
CA ARG A 164 -12.20 8.62 -2.47
C ARG A 164 -11.03 9.07 -3.33
N GLU A 165 -11.07 8.77 -4.62
CA GLU A 165 -10.17 9.40 -5.58
C GLU A 165 -10.57 10.86 -5.80
N VAL A 166 -9.60 11.77 -5.77
CA VAL A 166 -9.83 13.21 -6.02
C VAL A 166 -9.09 13.73 -7.24
N ALA A 167 -8.10 13.00 -7.74
CA ALA A 167 -7.39 13.29 -8.96
C ALA A 167 -6.62 12.04 -9.44
N HIS A 168 -6.31 11.99 -10.72
CA HIS A 168 -5.41 11.00 -11.29
C HIS A 168 -4.63 11.57 -12.47
N PHE A 169 -3.54 10.89 -12.81
CA PHE A 169 -2.80 11.10 -14.05
C PHE A 169 -2.28 9.74 -14.54
N VAL A 170 -2.63 9.36 -15.77
CA VAL A 170 -2.14 8.13 -16.39
C VAL A 170 -1.15 8.51 -17.49
N PRO A 171 0.14 8.18 -17.35
CA PRO A 171 1.12 8.46 -18.40
C PRO A 171 0.87 7.57 -19.62
N ASP A 172 1.29 8.05 -20.78
CA ASP A 172 1.30 7.24 -22.00
C ASP A 172 2.18 6.01 -21.82
N ALA A 173 1.78 4.89 -22.42
CA ALA A 173 2.61 3.69 -22.44
C ALA A 173 3.95 4.00 -23.13
N PRO A 174 5.10 3.72 -22.48
CA PRO A 174 6.41 3.94 -23.10
C PRO A 174 6.58 3.14 -24.39
N ALA A 175 7.32 3.68 -25.36
CA ALA A 175 7.55 3.02 -26.64
C ALA A 175 8.04 1.56 -26.45
N GLY A 176 7.34 0.61 -27.05
CA GLY A 176 7.63 -0.83 -26.92
C GLY A 176 6.99 -1.50 -25.70
N SER A 177 6.24 -0.77 -24.86
CA SER A 177 5.43 -1.32 -23.78
C SER A 177 3.94 -1.22 -24.13
N GLU A 178 3.14 -2.19 -23.69
CA GLU A 178 1.69 -2.17 -23.90
C GLU A 178 0.96 -1.19 -22.96
N ARG A 179 1.53 -0.96 -21.78
CA ARG A 179 0.93 -0.18 -20.69
C ARG A 179 2.01 0.59 -19.93
N ALA A 180 1.59 1.67 -19.27
CA ALA A 180 2.39 2.27 -18.21
C ALA A 180 2.65 1.26 -17.07
N SER A 181 3.70 1.52 -16.30
CA SER A 181 4.09 0.77 -15.13
C SER A 181 4.58 1.73 -14.06
N SER A 182 3.71 2.66 -13.64
CA SER A 182 4.01 3.60 -12.56
C SER A 182 4.39 2.82 -11.31
N ASN A 183 5.65 2.98 -10.91
CA ASN A 183 6.25 2.18 -9.86
C ASN A 183 6.18 2.93 -8.54
N ASP A 184 6.69 4.14 -8.45
CA ASP A 184 6.90 4.85 -7.20
C ASP A 184 6.43 6.29 -7.31
N VAL A 185 6.06 6.88 -6.17
CA VAL A 185 5.55 8.23 -6.09
C VAL A 185 6.07 8.92 -4.84
N THR A 186 6.49 10.17 -4.99
CA THR A 186 6.74 11.06 -3.86
C THR A 186 6.28 12.48 -4.15
N ILE A 187 6.19 13.30 -3.11
CA ILE A 187 5.84 14.71 -3.20
C ILE A 187 6.88 15.56 -2.47
N ASP A 188 7.16 16.75 -2.99
CA ASP A 188 8.00 17.73 -2.32
C ASP A 188 7.20 18.84 -1.61
N SER A 189 7.90 19.71 -0.89
CA SER A 189 7.29 20.80 -0.11
C SER A 189 6.65 21.90 -0.97
N ARG A 190 6.86 21.90 -2.29
CA ARG A 190 6.18 22.81 -3.23
C ARG A 190 4.87 22.22 -3.72
N GLY A 191 4.55 20.97 -3.37
CA GLY A 191 3.39 20.24 -3.86
C GLY A 191 3.62 19.55 -5.21
N LEU A 192 4.86 19.50 -5.72
CA LEU A 192 5.17 18.78 -6.95
C LEU A 192 5.25 17.28 -6.66
N ILE A 193 4.54 16.49 -7.47
CA ILE A 193 4.53 15.03 -7.42
C ILE A 193 5.54 14.50 -8.42
N TYR A 194 6.33 13.52 -8.00
CA TYR A 194 7.28 12.80 -8.84
C TYR A 194 6.80 11.37 -8.96
N LEU A 195 6.40 10.96 -10.15
CA LEU A 195 5.93 9.61 -10.45
C LEU A 195 7.00 8.93 -11.31
N ILE A 196 7.56 7.82 -10.82
CA ILE A 196 8.52 7.04 -11.61
C ILE A 196 7.80 5.89 -12.30
N ASP A 197 8.23 5.54 -13.51
CA ASP A 197 7.73 4.39 -14.25
C ASP A 197 8.84 3.33 -14.39
N ARG A 198 8.52 2.04 -14.17
CA ARG A 198 9.50 0.94 -14.28
C ARG A 198 10.12 0.84 -15.65
N GLN A 199 9.34 1.17 -16.66
CA GLN A 199 9.70 1.05 -18.06
C GLN A 199 10.38 2.33 -18.53
N ARG A 200 9.96 3.51 -18.05
CA ARG A 200 10.58 4.76 -18.49
C ARG A 200 10.34 5.99 -17.60
N GLY A 201 11.41 6.44 -16.94
CA GLY A 201 11.59 7.85 -16.57
C GLY A 201 10.78 8.32 -15.36
N VAL A 202 10.63 9.63 -15.27
CA VAL A 202 9.96 10.33 -14.17
C VAL A 202 9.07 11.43 -14.76
N ASP A 203 7.80 11.43 -14.38
CA ASP A 203 6.88 12.53 -14.59
C ASP A 203 6.90 13.46 -13.38
N ILE A 204 6.94 14.77 -13.62
CA ILE A 204 6.81 15.81 -12.58
C ILE A 204 5.46 16.49 -12.79
N ILE A 205 4.57 16.31 -11.83
CA ILE A 205 3.14 16.63 -11.95
C ILE A 205 2.79 17.69 -10.90
N GLU A 206 2.07 18.71 -11.33
CA GLU A 206 1.37 19.66 -10.46
C GLU A 206 -0.12 19.31 -10.47
N THR A 207 -0.81 19.56 -9.35
CA THR A 207 -2.25 19.29 -9.22
C THR A 207 -2.95 20.42 -8.49
N SER A 208 -4.23 20.61 -8.81
CA SER A 208 -5.08 21.64 -8.19
C SER A 208 -5.76 21.19 -6.91
N VAL A 209 -5.51 19.97 -6.42
CA VAL A 209 -6.19 19.41 -5.25
C VAL A 209 -5.41 19.51 -3.94
N PHE A 210 -4.13 19.92 -3.97
CA PHE A 210 -3.36 20.19 -2.75
C PHE A 210 -3.65 21.56 -2.14
#